data_AF-A0A1H7HFW8-F1
#
_entry.id   AF-A0A1H7HFW8-F1
#
_cell.length_a   1.000
_cell.length_b   1.000
_cell.length_c   1.000
_cell.angle_alpha   90.00
_cell.angle_beta   90.00
_cell.angle_gamma   90.00
#
_symmetry.space_group_name_H-M   'P 1'
#
loop_
_entity.id
_entity.type
_entity.pdbx_description
1 polymer ?
#
loop_
_entity_poly.entity_id
_entity_poly.type
_entity_poly.pdbx_seq_one_letter_code
_entity_poly.pdbx_strand_id
1 'polypeptide(L)'
;MDEGTAEERREPSDGTRRFGAAPQGQPFLHKPVALVTLVGGVIGIIAAIVGIVVAFTGPLKPAEGEERKAAVEACMVRHGLDDPHEKNEGGTAGTVLFRECTWPAPAGAEADGYTEIAVTSYDGPGESEAEGMTVANRVRSACRDVELVYLFNNQGTFVQADPTILSKGEIRRVEGGSVWIPENETEAKAFTPRRDESIVMSNARYKLDSARCL
;
A
#
# COMPACT_ATOMS: atom_id res chain seq x y z
N MET A 1 -50.03 2.88 24.18
CA MET A 1 -49.19 2.11 23.25
C MET A 1 -49.96 2.11 21.96
N ASP A 2 -49.71 3.14 21.15
CA ASP A 2 -50.40 3.37 19.88
C ASP A 2 -49.60 2.71 18.76
N GLU A 3 -50.32 1.96 17.95
CA GLU A 3 -49.91 1.35 16.69
C GLU A 3 -49.80 2.44 15.61
N GLY A 4 -48.75 2.38 14.78
CA GLY A 4 -48.55 3.31 13.67
C GLY A 4 -47.80 2.65 12.52
N THR A 5 -48.55 2.08 11.58
CA THR A 5 -48.16 1.59 10.26
C THR A 5 -48.13 2.70 9.22
N ALA A 6 -47.14 2.70 8.32
CA ALA A 6 -47.15 3.22 6.93
C ALA A 6 -45.77 2.91 6.32
N GLU A 7 -45.58 2.02 5.35
CA GLU A 7 -46.08 1.91 3.96
C GLU A 7 -45.50 2.95 2.98
N GLU A 8 -44.61 2.42 2.12
CA GLU A 8 -44.44 2.63 0.68
C GLU A 8 -44.08 4.02 0.11
N ARG A 9 -42.92 4.09 -0.58
CA ARG A 9 -42.89 4.56 -1.98
C ARG A 9 -41.64 4.12 -2.75
N ARG A 10 -41.90 3.49 -3.90
CA ARG A 10 -40.99 3.23 -5.04
C ARG A 10 -40.66 4.53 -5.78
N GLU A 11 -39.51 4.61 -6.46
CA GLU A 11 -39.46 4.75 -7.93
C GLU A 11 -38.04 4.54 -8.54
N PRO A 12 -37.95 4.10 -9.81
CA PRO A 12 -36.70 3.79 -10.53
C PRO A 12 -36.42 4.76 -11.73
N SER A 13 -35.38 4.42 -12.52
CA SER A 13 -35.05 4.92 -13.89
C SER A 13 -34.27 6.25 -13.90
N ASP A 14 -33.47 6.65 -14.89
CA ASP A 14 -32.96 6.17 -16.19
C ASP A 14 -31.85 7.19 -16.55
N GLY A 15 -30.85 6.83 -17.35
CA GLY A 15 -29.73 7.74 -17.61
C GLY A 15 -28.81 7.39 -18.76
N THR A 16 -29.33 6.78 -19.82
CA THR A 16 -28.62 6.50 -21.07
C THR A 16 -28.10 7.79 -21.76
N ARG A 17 -26.79 7.92 -22.02
CA ARG A 17 -26.22 8.87 -23.03
C ARG A 17 -25.01 8.21 -23.72
N ARG A 18 -25.19 7.70 -24.95
CA ARG A 18 -25.09 8.34 -26.28
C ARG A 18 -23.70 8.24 -26.90
N PHE A 19 -23.63 7.38 -27.91
CA PHE A 19 -22.62 7.26 -28.95
C PHE A 19 -22.43 8.56 -29.74
N GLY A 20 -21.19 8.91 -30.06
CA GLY A 20 -20.83 9.90 -31.07
C GLY A 20 -19.86 9.29 -32.07
N ALA A 21 -20.29 9.18 -33.33
CA ALA A 21 -19.50 8.73 -34.48
C ALA A 21 -18.88 9.93 -35.24
N ALA A 22 -17.91 9.60 -36.09
CA ALA A 22 -16.97 10.43 -36.86
C ALA A 22 -17.56 11.48 -37.86
N PRO A 23 -16.69 12.34 -38.43
CA PRO A 23 -16.39 12.23 -39.87
C PRO A 23 -14.90 12.55 -40.24
N GLN A 24 -14.28 11.77 -41.14
CA GLN A 24 -14.00 12.03 -42.57
C GLN A 24 -13.09 13.24 -42.93
N GLY A 25 -11.90 12.94 -43.47
CA GLY A 25 -11.55 13.33 -44.85
C GLY A 25 -10.53 14.45 -45.11
N GLN A 26 -9.70 14.19 -46.15
CA GLN A 26 -9.03 15.09 -47.11
C GLN A 26 -7.48 15.23 -47.02
N PRO A 27 -6.77 15.66 -48.09
CA PRO A 27 -6.45 14.87 -49.28
C PRO A 27 -4.95 14.94 -49.70
N PHE A 28 -4.63 14.13 -50.71
CA PHE A 28 -3.47 14.15 -51.63
C PHE A 28 -2.58 15.42 -51.70
N LEU A 29 -1.26 15.24 -51.75
CA LEU A 29 -0.41 16.00 -52.68
C LEU A 29 0.80 15.18 -53.20
N HIS A 30 1.08 15.41 -54.48
CA HIS A 30 1.99 14.71 -55.38
C HIS A 30 3.50 14.94 -55.11
N LYS A 31 4.28 13.85 -55.28
CA LYS A 31 5.59 13.64 -55.99
C LYS A 31 6.43 14.88 -56.40
N PRO A 32 7.78 14.79 -56.35
CA PRO A 32 8.49 14.15 -57.47
C PRO A 32 9.63 13.20 -57.10
N VAL A 33 9.79 12.26 -58.03
CA VAL A 33 10.93 11.37 -58.26
C VAL A 33 12.19 12.19 -58.52
N ALA A 34 13.26 11.94 -57.78
CA ALA A 34 14.63 12.29 -58.18
C ALA A 34 15.42 10.99 -58.34
N LEU A 35 15.46 10.53 -59.58
CA LEU A 35 16.38 9.53 -60.08
C LEU A 35 17.76 10.20 -60.20
N VAL A 36 18.75 9.76 -59.40
CA VAL A 36 20.17 9.98 -59.72
C VAL A 36 20.87 8.63 -59.72
N THR A 37 21.08 8.11 -60.92
CA THR A 37 22.06 7.08 -61.23
C THR A 37 23.46 7.69 -61.17
N LEU A 38 24.43 7.02 -60.52
CA LEU A 38 25.61 6.47 -61.20
C LEU A 38 26.58 5.76 -60.23
N VAL A 39 26.70 4.45 -60.45
CA VAL A 39 27.92 3.62 -60.53
C VAL A 39 29.20 4.17 -59.88
N GLY A 40 29.67 3.45 -58.85
CA GLY A 40 31.07 3.50 -58.42
C GLY A 40 31.35 2.64 -57.20
N GLY A 41 32.07 1.54 -57.38
CA GLY A 41 32.90 0.96 -56.32
C GLY A 41 32.27 -0.15 -55.49
N VAL A 42 32.43 -1.39 -55.97
CA VAL A 42 32.52 -2.58 -55.13
C VAL A 42 33.76 -2.40 -54.25
N ILE A 43 33.62 -1.89 -53.02
CA ILE A 43 34.46 -2.01 -51.80
C ILE A 43 33.87 -0.99 -50.80
N GLY A 44 32.97 -1.45 -49.93
CA GLY A 44 32.32 -0.58 -48.94
C GLY A 44 31.09 -1.17 -48.23
N ILE A 45 30.86 -2.49 -48.34
CA ILE A 45 29.62 -3.13 -47.87
C ILE A 45 29.61 -3.45 -46.37
N ILE A 46 30.70 -3.19 -45.62
CA ILE A 46 30.74 -3.52 -44.18
C ILE A 46 30.42 -2.31 -43.27
N ALA A 47 30.57 -1.06 -43.74
CA ALA A 47 30.37 0.12 -42.88
C ALA A 47 28.91 0.67 -42.86
N ALA A 48 28.08 0.36 -43.85
CA ALA A 48 26.73 0.94 -43.97
C ALA A 48 25.62 0.12 -43.28
N ILE A 49 25.87 -1.15 -42.90
CA ILE A 49 24.88 -1.96 -42.17
C ILE A 49 24.90 -1.64 -40.67
N VAL A 50 26.02 -1.13 -40.14
CA VAL A 50 26.12 -0.74 -38.72
C VAL A 50 25.33 0.54 -38.40
N GLY A 51 25.15 1.45 -39.37
CA GLY A 51 24.45 2.73 -39.15
C GLY A 51 22.92 2.64 -39.10
N ILE A 52 22.31 1.61 -39.69
CA ILE A 52 20.84 1.51 -39.80
C ILE A 52 20.22 0.76 -38.60
N VAL A 53 21.00 -0.07 -37.88
CA VAL A 53 20.48 -0.73 -36.66
C VAL A 53 20.43 0.24 -35.46
N VAL A 54 21.30 1.25 -35.42
CA VAL A 54 21.39 2.19 -34.28
C VAL A 54 20.24 3.21 -34.25
N ALA A 55 19.52 3.42 -35.35
CA ALA A 55 18.40 4.38 -35.40
C ALA A 55 17.06 3.81 -34.85
N PHE A 56 16.95 2.50 -34.66
CA PHE A 56 15.74 1.85 -34.11
C PHE A 56 15.94 1.20 -32.75
N THR A 57 17.17 1.11 -32.25
CA THR A 57 17.47 0.72 -30.87
C THR A 57 17.67 1.96 -30.01
N GLY A 58 16.67 2.84 -29.96
CA GLY A 58 16.57 3.76 -28.82
C GLY A 58 16.67 2.93 -27.53
N PRO A 59 17.28 3.43 -26.44
CA PRO A 59 17.40 2.66 -25.21
C PRO A 59 16.01 2.12 -24.89
N LEU A 60 15.87 0.79 -24.91
CA LEU A 60 14.63 0.13 -24.54
C LEU A 60 14.30 0.71 -23.16
N LYS A 61 13.19 1.45 -23.06
CA LYS A 61 12.69 1.83 -21.75
C LYS A 61 12.58 0.52 -20.97
N PRO A 62 13.22 0.40 -19.80
CA PRO A 62 13.09 -0.81 -19.00
C PRO A 62 11.59 -1.09 -18.87
N ALA A 63 11.21 -2.36 -19.00
CA ALA A 63 9.83 -2.74 -18.71
C ALA A 63 9.52 -2.23 -17.31
N GLU A 64 8.33 -1.67 -17.07
CA GLU A 64 7.99 -1.03 -15.79
C GLU A 64 8.25 -1.94 -14.57
N GLY A 65 8.24 -3.27 -14.76
CA GLY A 65 8.62 -4.25 -13.75
C GLY A 65 10.12 -4.30 -13.42
N GLU A 66 11.00 -4.08 -14.39
CA GLU A 66 12.46 -4.04 -14.19
C GLU A 66 12.87 -2.79 -13.42
N GLU A 67 12.25 -1.64 -13.74
CA GLU A 67 12.47 -0.39 -13.00
C GLU A 67 11.96 -0.51 -11.55
N ARG A 68 10.77 -1.08 -11.33
CA ARG A 68 10.24 -1.36 -9.99
C ARG A 68 11.17 -2.27 -9.19
N LYS A 69 11.66 -3.36 -9.80
CA LYS A 69 12.55 -4.30 -9.14
C LYS A 69 13.87 -3.64 -8.74
N ALA A 70 14.47 -2.85 -9.65
CA ALA A 70 15.69 -2.12 -9.36
C ALA A 70 15.51 -1.07 -8.25
N ALA A 71 14.36 -0.39 -8.20
CA ALA A 71 14.03 0.55 -7.13
C ALA A 71 13.92 -0.14 -5.77
N VAL A 72 13.22 -1.28 -5.71
CA VAL A 72 13.10 -2.08 -4.48
C VAL A 72 14.46 -2.61 -4.03
N GLU A 73 15.25 -3.19 -4.93
CA GLU A 73 16.61 -3.67 -4.62
C GLU A 73 17.51 -2.54 -4.09
N ALA A 74 17.45 -1.35 -4.69
CA ALA A 74 18.21 -0.19 -4.23
C ALA A 74 17.77 0.29 -2.83
N CYS A 75 16.46 0.32 -2.57
CA CYS A 75 15.89 0.61 -1.26
C CYS A 75 16.38 -0.39 -0.21
N MET A 76 16.30 -1.70 -0.51
CA MET A 76 16.73 -2.76 0.39
C MET A 76 18.21 -2.63 0.75
N VAL A 77 19.08 -2.40 -0.23
CA VAL A 77 20.52 -2.19 0.00
C VAL A 77 20.78 -0.98 0.88
N ARG A 78 20.06 0.13 0.67
CA ARG A 78 20.22 1.35 1.45
C ARG A 78 19.80 1.20 2.92
N HIS A 79 18.73 0.45 3.17
CA HIS A 79 18.18 0.25 4.51
C HIS A 79 18.61 -1.06 5.19
N GLY A 80 19.43 -1.87 4.49
CA GLY A 80 19.97 -3.13 5.01
C GLY A 80 18.89 -4.17 5.26
N LEU A 81 17.95 -4.33 4.32
CA LEU A 81 16.92 -5.36 4.37
C LEU A 81 17.34 -6.60 3.57
N ASP A 82 17.15 -7.78 4.15
CA ASP A 82 17.37 -9.06 3.46
C ASP A 82 16.18 -9.45 2.56
N ASP A 83 14.98 -9.02 2.94
CA ASP A 83 13.73 -9.21 2.21
C ASP A 83 12.98 -7.88 2.02
N PRO A 84 12.21 -7.70 0.94
CA PRO A 84 11.47 -6.46 0.69
C PRO A 84 10.39 -6.20 1.75
N HIS A 85 9.97 -7.23 2.49
CA HIS A 85 9.12 -7.12 3.67
C HIS A 85 9.79 -7.88 4.81
N GLU A 86 10.19 -7.17 5.86
CA GLU A 86 10.89 -7.75 6.98
C GLU A 86 10.14 -7.46 8.29
N LYS A 87 9.97 -8.52 9.10
CA LYS A 87 9.39 -8.44 10.44
C LYS A 87 10.45 -8.80 11.47
N ASN A 88 10.80 -7.83 12.32
CA ASN A 88 11.78 -8.01 13.37
C ASN A 88 11.12 -8.02 14.75
N GLU A 89 11.00 -9.23 15.31
CA GLU A 89 10.58 -9.50 16.68
C GLU A 89 11.84 -9.52 17.58
N GLY A 90 12.45 -8.36 17.84
CA GLY A 90 13.72 -8.32 18.59
C GLY A 90 14.15 -6.94 19.08
N GLY A 91 13.29 -5.92 18.96
CA GLY A 91 13.58 -4.58 19.44
C GLY A 91 13.58 -4.48 20.98
N THR A 92 13.90 -3.31 21.49
CA THR A 92 13.81 -3.00 22.92
C THR A 92 12.38 -3.27 23.44
N ALA A 93 12.29 -4.04 24.54
CA ALA A 93 11.10 -4.19 25.39
C ALA A 93 9.75 -4.42 24.65
N GLY A 94 9.62 -5.53 23.91
CA GLY A 94 8.32 -5.91 23.33
C GLY A 94 7.90 -5.10 22.10
N THR A 95 8.88 -4.50 21.40
CA THR A 95 8.65 -3.81 20.12
C THR A 95 8.90 -4.73 18.95
N VAL A 96 7.94 -4.79 18.03
CA VAL A 96 8.04 -5.44 16.72
C VAL A 96 8.19 -4.35 15.66
N LEU A 97 9.19 -4.49 14.78
CA LEU A 97 9.38 -3.60 13.64
C LEU A 97 8.92 -4.29 12.36
N PHE A 98 8.13 -3.59 11.56
CA PHE A 98 7.78 -3.97 10.19
C PHE A 98 8.45 -2.97 9.26
N ARG A 99 9.34 -3.48 8.42
CA ARG A 99 10.12 -2.68 7.46
C ARG A 99 9.79 -3.17 6.07
N GLU A 100 9.54 -2.24 5.15
CA GLU A 100 9.16 -2.59 3.79
C GLU A 100 9.79 -1.63 2.78
N CYS A 101 10.28 -2.20 1.68
CA CYS A 101 10.70 -1.49 0.47
C CYS A 101 9.75 -1.87 -0.66
N THR A 102 8.98 -0.90 -1.16
CA THR A 102 7.99 -1.17 -2.21
C THR A 102 7.93 -0.05 -3.25
N TRP A 103 7.54 -0.38 -4.49
CA TRP A 103 7.43 0.58 -5.59
C TRP A 103 6.15 0.37 -6.45
N PRO A 104 5.35 1.41 -6.69
CA PRO A 104 5.54 2.80 -6.26
C PRO A 104 5.44 2.98 -4.74
N ALA A 105 6.16 3.96 -4.20
CA ALA A 105 6.18 4.26 -2.78
C ALA A 105 4.75 4.61 -2.28
N PRO A 106 4.27 4.00 -1.17
CA PRO A 106 2.96 4.29 -0.62
C PRO A 106 2.93 5.66 0.05
N ALA A 107 1.74 6.14 0.40
CA ALA A 107 1.59 7.47 0.99
C ALA A 107 2.26 7.56 2.37
N GLY A 108 3.28 8.42 2.48
CA GLY A 108 4.04 8.62 3.72
C GLY A 108 5.27 7.72 3.85
N ALA A 109 5.58 6.91 2.83
CA ALA A 109 6.90 6.30 2.69
C ALA A 109 7.98 7.35 2.40
N GLU A 110 9.23 6.95 2.61
CA GLU A 110 10.38 7.70 2.14
C GLU A 110 10.42 7.74 0.60
N ALA A 111 11.21 8.68 0.06
CA ALA A 111 11.28 8.90 -1.39
C ALA A 111 11.84 7.69 -2.18
N ASP A 112 12.53 6.77 -1.50
CA ASP A 112 13.04 5.52 -2.06
C ASP A 112 12.08 4.33 -1.88
N GLY A 113 10.88 4.56 -1.32
CA GLY A 113 9.87 3.52 -1.09
C GLY A 113 10.00 2.78 0.23
N TYR A 114 10.90 3.22 1.12
CA TYR A 114 11.05 2.63 2.45
C TYR A 114 9.92 3.06 3.39
N THR A 115 9.44 2.11 4.18
CA THR A 115 8.53 2.34 5.30
C THR A 115 9.00 1.57 6.53
N GLU A 116 8.76 2.16 7.69
CA GLU A 116 8.95 1.52 8.98
C GLU A 116 7.72 1.75 9.85
N ILE A 117 7.20 0.67 10.42
CA ILE A 117 6.12 0.68 11.40
C ILE A 117 6.64 -0.03 12.65
N ALA A 118 6.72 0.72 13.75
CA ALA A 118 7.08 0.17 15.05
C ALA A 118 5.79 -0.08 15.85
N VAL A 119 5.62 -1.30 16.33
CA VAL A 119 4.49 -1.68 17.19
C VAL A 119 5.03 -2.14 18.53
N THR A 120 4.72 -1.39 19.59
CA THR A 120 5.10 -1.74 20.97
C THR A 120 3.86 -2.13 21.75
N SER A 121 3.87 -3.32 22.33
CA SER A 121 2.78 -3.81 23.18
C SER A 121 2.95 -3.35 24.63
N TYR A 122 1.85 -2.92 25.25
CA TYR A 122 1.74 -2.53 26.63
C TYR A 122 0.53 -3.21 27.27
N ASP A 123 0.50 -3.22 28.59
CA ASP A 123 -0.67 -3.64 29.36
C ASP A 123 -1.85 -2.69 29.10
N GLY A 124 -3.02 -3.29 28.83
CA GLY A 124 -4.27 -2.58 28.57
C GLY A 124 -5.06 -2.26 29.85
N PRO A 125 -6.21 -1.57 29.72
CA PRO A 125 -7.03 -1.18 30.88
C PRO A 125 -7.51 -2.37 31.72
N GLY A 126 -7.71 -3.54 31.10
CA GLY A 126 -8.16 -4.77 31.76
C GLY A 126 -7.05 -5.79 32.00
N GLU A 127 -5.78 -5.40 32.16
CA GLU A 127 -4.66 -6.36 32.26
C GLU A 127 -4.84 -7.44 33.35
N SER A 128 -5.57 -7.14 34.42
CA SER A 128 -5.88 -8.05 35.52
C SER A 128 -7.11 -8.95 35.26
N GLU A 129 -7.80 -8.75 34.15
CA GLU A 129 -9.03 -9.46 33.80
C GLU A 129 -8.74 -10.69 32.93
N ALA A 130 -9.59 -11.72 33.03
CA ALA A 130 -9.47 -12.93 32.21
C ALA A 130 -9.95 -12.71 30.76
N GLU A 131 -10.82 -11.71 30.56
CA GLU A 131 -11.44 -11.35 29.30
C GLU A 131 -11.39 -9.83 29.14
N GLY A 132 -11.69 -9.31 27.93
CA GLY A 132 -11.64 -7.87 27.66
C GLY A 132 -10.38 -7.43 26.91
N MET A 133 -10.15 -6.12 26.84
CA MET A 133 -9.04 -5.50 26.09
C MET A 133 -7.83 -5.36 27.01
N THR A 134 -7.08 -6.45 27.15
CA THR A 134 -5.97 -6.56 28.12
C THR A 134 -4.62 -6.12 27.56
N VAL A 135 -4.53 -5.81 26.27
CA VAL A 135 -3.29 -5.41 25.58
C VAL A 135 -3.51 -4.16 24.75
N ALA A 136 -2.61 -3.19 24.86
CA ALA A 136 -2.58 -1.98 24.03
C ALA A 136 -1.34 -1.98 23.14
N ASN A 137 -1.52 -2.03 21.82
CA ASN A 137 -0.43 -1.93 20.85
C ASN A 137 -0.30 -0.48 20.39
N ARG A 138 0.79 0.20 20.78
CA ARG A 138 1.13 1.52 20.25
C ARG A 138 1.83 1.37 18.91
N VAL A 139 1.23 1.92 17.86
CA VAL A 139 1.69 1.87 16.49
C VAL A 139 2.28 3.22 16.13
N ARG A 140 3.58 3.28 15.86
CA ARG A 140 4.28 4.48 15.40
C ARG A 140 4.69 4.30 13.94
N SER A 141 4.30 5.25 13.09
CA SER A 141 4.64 5.24 11.68
C SER A 141 4.63 6.64 11.05
N ALA A 142 5.42 6.81 9.99
CA ALA A 142 5.35 7.96 9.11
C ALA A 142 4.08 7.95 8.23
N CYS A 143 3.53 6.77 7.96
CA CYS A 143 2.41 6.55 7.05
C CYS A 143 1.13 7.24 7.52
N ARG A 144 0.30 7.67 6.56
CA ARG A 144 -0.96 8.35 6.89
C ARG A 144 -1.94 7.37 7.53
N ASP A 145 -2.08 6.21 6.88
CA ASP A 145 -2.94 5.11 7.29
C ASP A 145 -2.08 3.84 7.37
N VAL A 146 -2.34 3.03 8.39
CA VAL A 146 -1.64 1.75 8.62
C VAL A 146 -2.68 0.63 8.69
N GLU A 147 -2.46 -0.42 7.91
CA GLU A 147 -3.21 -1.67 8.03
C GLU A 147 -2.42 -2.62 8.94
N LEU A 148 -3.07 -3.12 9.99
CA LEU A 148 -2.53 -4.17 10.85
C LEU A 148 -3.36 -5.42 10.73
N VAL A 149 -2.69 -6.57 10.65
CA VAL A 149 -3.34 -7.86 10.65
C VAL A 149 -2.90 -8.66 11.86
N TYR A 150 -3.86 -9.29 12.52
CA TYR A 150 -3.65 -10.10 13.70
C TYR A 150 -4.06 -11.55 13.44
N LEU A 151 -3.43 -12.49 14.12
CA LEU A 151 -3.86 -13.87 14.23
C LEU A 151 -4.61 -14.05 15.56
N PHE A 152 -5.83 -14.59 15.49
CA PHE A 152 -6.63 -14.96 16.65
C PHE A 152 -6.42 -16.43 17.01
N ASN A 153 -6.06 -16.70 18.27
CA ASN A 153 -5.97 -18.05 18.81
C ASN A 153 -7.37 -18.62 19.10
N ASN A 154 -7.86 -19.44 18.18
CA ASN A 154 -9.07 -20.23 18.33
C ASN A 154 -8.71 -21.67 18.74
N GLN A 155 -8.72 -21.94 20.05
CA GLN A 155 -8.53 -23.29 20.62
C GLN A 155 -7.24 -23.98 20.16
N GLY A 156 -6.13 -23.24 20.13
CA GLY A 156 -4.81 -23.75 19.74
C GLY A 156 -4.49 -23.62 18.24
N THR A 157 -5.43 -23.14 17.43
CA THR A 157 -5.19 -22.80 16.02
C THR A 157 -5.24 -21.29 15.83
N PHE A 158 -4.30 -20.75 15.06
CA PHE A 158 -4.29 -19.35 14.69
C PHE A 158 -5.06 -19.13 13.39
N VAL A 159 -6.06 -18.25 13.42
CA VAL A 159 -6.81 -17.81 12.24
C VAL A 159 -6.58 -16.32 12.05
N GLN A 160 -6.44 -15.87 10.81
CA GLN A 160 -6.28 -14.45 10.53
C GLN A 160 -7.58 -13.69 10.87
N ALA A 161 -7.45 -12.61 11.63
CA ALA A 161 -8.53 -11.69 11.91
C ALA A 161 -8.70 -10.69 10.76
N ASP A 162 -9.83 -9.99 10.75
CA ASP A 162 -10.04 -8.91 9.78
C ASP A 162 -8.98 -7.81 9.96
N PRO A 163 -8.48 -7.22 8.87
CA PRO A 163 -7.51 -6.14 8.95
C PRO A 163 -8.06 -4.94 9.72
N THR A 164 -7.24 -4.39 10.62
CA THR A 164 -7.54 -3.14 11.34
C THR A 164 -6.81 -1.98 10.67
N ILE A 165 -7.55 -1.03 10.12
CA ILE A 165 -6.99 0.17 9.51
C ILE A 165 -6.99 1.29 10.55
N LEU A 166 -5.83 1.91 10.77
CA LEU A 166 -5.64 3.05 11.66
C LEU A 166 -5.20 4.29 10.90
N SER A 167 -5.88 5.41 11.15
CA SER A 167 -5.30 6.73 10.87
C SER A 167 -4.54 7.26 12.10
N LYS A 168 -3.66 8.25 11.91
CA LYS A 168 -2.87 8.85 13.02
C LYS A 168 -3.76 9.38 14.14
N GLY A 169 -3.43 9.03 15.38
CA GLY A 169 -4.15 9.47 16.57
C GLY A 169 -5.44 8.70 16.87
N GLU A 170 -5.80 7.70 16.06
CA GLU A 170 -6.95 6.85 16.33
C GLU A 170 -6.65 5.77 17.38
N ILE A 171 -7.69 5.36 18.10
CA ILE A 171 -7.68 4.17 18.94
C ILE A 171 -8.78 3.22 18.45
N ARG A 172 -8.40 2.00 18.08
CA ARG A 172 -9.35 0.97 17.60
C ARG A 172 -9.21 -0.34 18.33
N ARG A 173 -10.24 -1.17 18.27
CA ARG A 173 -10.24 -2.57 18.71
C ARG A 173 -9.82 -3.47 17.55
N VAL A 174 -9.02 -4.51 17.82
CA VAL A 174 -8.76 -5.57 16.81
C VAL A 174 -10.07 -6.26 16.43
N GLU A 175 -10.91 -6.55 17.43
CA GLU A 175 -12.21 -7.19 17.19
C GLU A 175 -13.16 -6.22 16.48
N GLY A 176 -13.43 -6.51 15.21
CA GLY A 176 -14.36 -5.76 14.36
C GLY A 176 -13.89 -4.36 13.95
N GLY A 177 -12.65 -3.96 14.25
CA GLY A 177 -12.07 -2.68 13.80
C GLY A 177 -12.78 -1.43 14.34
N SER A 178 -13.58 -1.57 15.39
CA SER A 178 -14.41 -0.51 15.95
C SER A 178 -13.57 0.51 16.76
N VAL A 179 -14.05 1.74 16.86
CA VAL A 179 -13.42 2.77 17.69
C VAL A 179 -13.49 2.34 19.15
N TRP A 180 -12.36 2.38 19.85
CA TRP A 180 -12.35 2.12 21.28
C TRP A 180 -12.79 3.36 22.05
N ILE A 181 -13.71 3.18 22.99
CA ILE A 181 -14.22 4.23 23.86
C ILE A 181 -13.73 3.89 25.29
N PRO A 182 -13.00 4.80 25.96
CA PRO A 182 -12.58 4.59 27.34
C PRO A 182 -13.79 4.56 28.27
N GLU A 183 -13.73 3.74 29.32
CA GLU A 183 -14.84 3.64 30.28
C GLU A 183 -14.82 4.79 31.30
N ASN A 184 -13.64 5.38 31.52
CA ASN A 184 -13.43 6.45 32.49
C ASN A 184 -12.31 7.40 32.06
N GLU A 185 -12.19 8.55 32.74
CA GLU A 185 -11.19 9.58 32.44
C GLU A 185 -9.74 9.10 32.66
N THR A 186 -9.52 8.20 33.63
CA THR A 186 -8.19 7.65 33.92
C THR A 186 -7.69 6.83 32.73
N GLU A 187 -8.53 5.95 32.19
CA GLU A 187 -8.24 5.20 30.97
C GLU A 187 -8.04 6.10 29.76
N ALA A 188 -8.92 7.09 29.57
CA ALA A 188 -8.81 8.04 28.48
C ALA A 188 -7.43 8.72 28.48
N LYS A 189 -6.95 9.11 29.66
CA LYS A 189 -5.64 9.74 29.85
C LYS A 189 -4.48 8.75 29.66
N ALA A 190 -4.60 7.52 30.16
CA ALA A 190 -3.57 6.50 30.04
C ALA A 190 -3.32 6.08 28.59
N PHE A 191 -4.39 6.00 27.80
CA PHE A 191 -4.36 5.53 26.41
C PHE A 191 -4.51 6.65 25.39
N THR A 192 -4.06 7.87 25.71
CA THR A 192 -3.97 8.95 24.73
C THR A 192 -2.80 8.69 23.75
N PRO A 193 -3.05 8.63 22.42
CA PRO A 193 -1.98 8.52 21.43
C PRO A 193 -1.15 9.80 21.35
N ARG A 194 0.14 9.66 21.07
CA ARG A 194 0.98 10.81 20.69
C ARG A 194 0.72 11.22 19.25
N ARG A 195 1.34 12.34 18.82
CA ARG A 195 1.12 12.96 17.50
C ARG A 195 1.33 12.02 16.31
N ASP A 196 2.26 11.09 16.44
CA ASP A 196 2.69 10.11 15.42
C ASP A 196 2.35 8.66 15.83
N GLU A 197 1.50 8.50 16.84
CA GLU A 197 1.07 7.20 17.34
C GLU A 197 -0.42 6.99 17.07
N SER A 198 -0.78 5.73 16.84
CA SER A 198 -2.15 5.22 16.94
C SER A 198 -2.13 4.02 17.90
N ILE A 199 -3.28 3.64 18.43
CA ILE A 199 -3.35 2.54 19.40
C ILE A 199 -4.36 1.48 18.93
N VAL A 200 -3.96 0.22 19.00
CA VAL A 200 -4.86 -0.92 18.80
C VAL A 200 -5.04 -1.66 20.12
N MET A 201 -6.27 -1.71 20.58
CA MET A 201 -6.70 -2.49 21.74
C MET A 201 -6.98 -3.93 21.31
N SER A 202 -6.33 -4.87 21.99
CA SER A 202 -6.46 -6.30 21.78
C SER A 202 -6.46 -7.04 23.12
N ASN A 203 -6.38 -8.36 23.06
CA ASN A 203 -6.20 -9.22 24.22
C ASN A 203 -5.13 -10.29 23.94
N ALA A 204 -4.80 -11.09 24.95
CA ALA A 204 -3.76 -12.11 24.85
C ALA A 204 -4.03 -13.23 23.82
N ARG A 205 -5.25 -13.31 23.26
CA ARG A 205 -5.58 -14.27 22.19
C ARG A 205 -5.15 -13.79 20.81
N TYR A 206 -4.83 -12.51 20.65
CA TYR A 206 -4.38 -11.95 19.38
C TYR A 206 -2.86 -11.86 19.34
N LYS A 207 -2.26 -12.33 18.24
CA LYS A 207 -0.85 -12.14 17.92
C LYS A 207 -0.75 -11.23 16.71
N LEU A 208 0.07 -10.18 16.77
CA LEU A 208 0.32 -9.31 15.62
C LEU A 208 1.05 -10.10 14.52
N ASP A 209 0.48 -10.10 13.32
CA ASP A 209 0.98 -10.84 12.16
C ASP A 209 1.82 -9.95 11.25
N SER A 210 1.18 -8.90 10.72
CA SER A 210 1.74 -7.95 9.76
C SER A 210 1.26 -6.52 10.02
N ALA A 211 2.04 -5.55 9.55
CA ALA A 211 1.64 -4.16 9.47
C ALA A 211 2.21 -3.55 8.17
N ARG A 212 1.41 -2.76 7.46
CA ARG A 212 1.82 -2.09 6.22
C ARG A 212 1.15 -0.74 6.03
N CYS A 213 1.74 0.09 5.18
CA CYS A 213 1.18 1.39 4.81
C CYS A 213 0.15 1.23 3.67
N LEU A 214 -0.86 2.11 3.68
CA LEU A 214 -1.89 2.19 2.64
C LEU A 214 -1.74 3.44 1.76
#